data_AF-A0A665VTJ8-F1
#
_entry.id   AF-A0A665VTJ8-F1
#
_cell.length_a   1.000
_cell.length_b   1.000
_cell.length_c   1.000
_cell.angle_alpha   90.00
_cell.angle_beta   90.00
_cell.angle_gamma   90.00
#
_symmetry.space_group_name_H-M   'P 1'
#
loop_
_entity.id
_entity.type
_entity.pdbx_description
1 polymer ?
#
loop_
_entity_poly.entity_id
_entity_poly.type
_entity_poly.pdbx_seq_one_letter_code
_entity_poly.pdbx_strand_id
1 'polypeptide(L)'
;MSCGVWKETLVVAEDYLYLCCTKPQPAPPPPSESAAAMRTVAQDMEAQHQARFHSLVQTFLKQSGQDPCGSLRKVMEELVGDGHLNWGRVVSIFTFTGVLARQLLEQSGMNPGLDPGKKLGQGPGLCRGLAETIADYLGEEKKDWLLENDGWEGFCKFSQSAREVSQDSSMKTALFAAAGVGLAGLTFLLVR
;
A
#
# COMPACT_ATOMS: atom_id res chain seq x y z
N MET A 1 1.82 6.66 24.77
CA MET A 1 1.75 7.60 23.62
C MET A 1 1.68 6.87 22.27
N SER A 2 1.28 5.58 22.23
CA SER A 2 1.25 4.72 21.03
C SER A 2 0.14 5.04 20.02
N CYS A 3 -0.88 5.81 20.42
CA CYS A 3 -2.07 6.05 19.61
C CYS A 3 -1.84 6.96 18.38
N GLY A 4 -0.73 7.74 18.36
CA GLY A 4 -0.48 8.71 17.29
C GLY A 4 -0.12 8.08 15.96
N VAL A 5 0.91 7.21 15.96
CA VAL A 5 1.46 6.62 14.73
C VAL A 5 0.45 5.70 14.05
N TRP A 6 -0.25 4.86 14.81
CA TRP A 6 -1.32 4.02 14.26
C TRP A 6 -2.42 4.84 13.58
N LYS A 7 -2.89 5.91 14.24
CA LYS A 7 -3.94 6.78 13.67
C LYS A 7 -3.48 7.46 12.38
N GLU A 8 -2.26 7.95 12.36
CA GLU A 8 -1.71 8.58 11.17
C GLU A 8 -1.54 7.58 10.03
N THR A 9 -1.02 6.38 10.31
CA THR A 9 -0.92 5.29 9.33
C THR A 9 -2.30 4.93 8.76
N LEU A 10 -3.32 4.83 9.62
CA LEU A 10 -4.69 4.56 9.18
C LEU A 10 -5.19 5.65 8.25
N VAL A 11 -5.03 6.93 8.60
CA VAL A 11 -5.46 8.06 7.77
C VAL A 11 -4.75 8.04 6.40
N VAL A 12 -3.45 7.78 6.37
CA VAL A 12 -2.68 7.69 5.11
C VAL A 12 -3.16 6.51 4.26
N ALA A 13 -3.45 5.36 4.87
CA ALA A 13 -3.93 4.16 4.18
C ALA A 13 -5.37 4.34 3.64
N GLU A 14 -6.30 4.84 4.46
CA GLU A 14 -7.67 5.13 4.04
C GLU A 14 -7.69 6.13 2.88
N ASP A 15 -6.89 7.20 2.97
CA ASP A 15 -6.76 8.19 1.92
C ASP A 15 -6.28 7.59 0.59
N TYR A 16 -5.19 6.81 0.64
CA TYR A 16 -4.61 6.22 -0.56
C TYR A 16 -5.54 5.18 -1.19
N LEU A 17 -6.15 4.30 -0.38
CA LEU A 17 -7.07 3.27 -0.90
C LEU A 17 -8.36 3.89 -1.46
N TYR A 18 -8.88 4.94 -0.81
CA TYR A 18 -10.00 5.71 -1.36
C TYR A 18 -9.66 6.25 -2.75
N LEU A 19 -8.48 6.89 -2.89
CA LEU A 19 -8.01 7.41 -4.17
C LEU A 19 -7.91 6.33 -5.25
N CYS A 20 -7.34 5.16 -4.92
CA CYS A 20 -7.20 4.04 -5.86
C CYS A 20 -8.54 3.50 -6.37
N CYS A 21 -9.58 3.57 -5.53
CA CYS A 21 -10.92 3.05 -5.84
C CYS A 21 -11.83 4.06 -6.55
N THR A 22 -11.53 5.36 -6.52
CA THR A 22 -12.33 6.41 -7.17
C THR A 22 -11.75 6.82 -8.54
N LYS A 23 -12.51 6.67 -9.64
CA LYS A 23 -12.21 7.25 -10.97
C LYS A 23 -13.50 7.69 -11.71
N PRO A 24 -13.45 8.72 -12.59
CA PRO A 24 -12.67 9.96 -12.53
C PRO A 24 -13.55 11.10 -11.99
N GLN A 25 -13.24 11.57 -10.78
CA GLN A 25 -13.67 12.89 -10.26
C GLN A 25 -12.43 13.53 -9.62
N PRO A 26 -12.37 14.87 -9.48
CA PRO A 26 -11.28 15.48 -8.75
C PRO A 26 -11.21 14.86 -7.35
N ALA A 27 -10.10 14.20 -7.03
CA ALA A 27 -9.90 13.64 -5.71
C ALA A 27 -9.90 14.79 -4.68
N PRO A 28 -10.44 14.58 -3.47
CA PRO A 28 -10.33 15.57 -2.42
C PRO A 28 -8.85 15.86 -2.11
N PRO A 29 -8.54 17.07 -1.60
CA PRO A 29 -7.21 17.38 -1.11
C PRO A 29 -6.72 16.31 -0.12
N PRO A 30 -5.43 15.94 -0.15
CA PRO A 30 -4.89 14.99 0.81
C PRO A 30 -5.03 15.54 2.25
N PRO A 31 -5.37 14.69 3.24
CA PRO A 31 -5.62 15.11 4.61
C PRO A 31 -4.35 15.52 5.38
N SER A 32 -3.16 15.17 4.86
CA SER A 32 -1.86 15.51 5.44
C SER A 32 -0.76 15.53 4.37
N GLU A 33 0.41 16.06 4.72
CA GLU A 33 1.60 16.01 3.86
C GLU A 33 2.02 14.56 3.57
N SER A 34 1.98 13.69 4.58
CA SER A 34 2.34 12.27 4.43
C SER A 34 1.38 11.53 3.50
N ALA A 35 0.08 11.86 3.55
CA ALA A 35 -0.89 11.34 2.59
C ALA A 35 -0.60 11.84 1.17
N ALA A 36 -0.29 13.13 1.00
CA ALA A 36 0.10 13.70 -0.28
C ALA A 36 1.36 13.00 -0.86
N ALA A 37 2.38 12.82 -0.03
CA ALA A 37 3.61 12.11 -0.38
C ALA A 37 3.33 10.66 -0.78
N MET A 38 2.49 9.95 -0.04
CA MET A 38 2.15 8.55 -0.33
C MET A 38 1.40 8.44 -1.66
N ARG A 39 0.41 9.29 -1.91
CA ARG A 39 -0.30 9.35 -3.20
C ARG A 39 0.70 9.45 -4.35
N THR A 40 1.62 10.41 -4.30
CA THR A 40 2.61 10.63 -5.36
C THR A 40 3.55 9.43 -5.53
N VAL A 41 4.27 9.03 -4.48
CA VAL A 41 5.33 8.02 -4.61
C VAL A 41 4.77 6.64 -4.96
N ALA A 42 3.62 6.26 -4.39
CA ALA A 42 2.98 4.99 -4.70
C ALA A 42 2.39 4.96 -6.12
N GLN A 43 1.81 6.07 -6.61
CA GLN A 43 1.36 6.19 -8.00
C GLN A 43 2.52 6.13 -9.00
N ASP A 44 3.64 6.80 -8.71
CA ASP A 44 4.85 6.74 -9.55
C ASP A 44 5.41 5.31 -9.60
N MET A 45 5.48 4.63 -8.45
CA MET A 45 5.90 3.23 -8.36
C MET A 45 4.94 2.30 -9.14
N GLU A 46 3.62 2.51 -9.01
CA GLU A 46 2.63 1.75 -9.76
C GLU A 46 2.82 1.95 -11.26
N ALA A 47 2.95 3.19 -11.72
CA ALA A 47 3.13 3.53 -13.12
C ALA A 47 4.40 2.91 -13.71
N GLN A 48 5.51 2.95 -12.97
CA GLN A 48 6.79 2.37 -13.39
C GLN A 48 6.74 0.83 -13.50
N HIS A 49 5.89 0.17 -12.70
CA HIS A 49 5.85 -1.29 -12.59
C HIS A 49 4.45 -1.88 -12.78
N GLN A 50 3.60 -1.23 -13.58
CA GLN A 50 2.16 -1.51 -13.69
C GLN A 50 1.86 -2.98 -13.99
N ALA A 51 2.49 -3.54 -15.03
CA ALA A 51 2.27 -4.92 -15.43
C ALA A 51 2.64 -5.91 -14.32
N ARG A 52 3.68 -5.61 -13.53
CA ARG A 52 4.13 -6.47 -12.44
C ARG A 52 3.16 -6.43 -11.27
N PHE A 53 2.78 -5.24 -10.79
CA PHE A 53 1.79 -5.13 -9.71
C PHE A 53 0.46 -5.79 -10.09
N HIS A 54 0.00 -5.59 -11.33
CA HIS A 54 -1.21 -6.24 -11.82
C HIS A 54 -1.11 -7.77 -11.77
N SER A 55 0.02 -8.34 -12.21
CA SER A 55 0.27 -9.78 -12.16
C SER A 55 0.34 -10.33 -10.72
N LEU A 56 1.02 -9.60 -9.82
CA LEU A 56 1.15 -9.97 -8.42
C LEU A 56 -0.20 -10.00 -7.71
N VAL A 57 -1.03 -8.97 -7.90
CA VAL A 57 -2.38 -8.92 -7.32
C VAL A 57 -3.27 -10.02 -7.89
N GLN A 58 -3.21 -10.31 -9.19
CA GLN A 58 -3.95 -11.43 -9.78
C GLN A 58 -3.54 -12.78 -9.19
N THR A 59 -2.25 -12.96 -8.88
CA THR A 59 -1.76 -14.19 -8.25
C THR A 59 -2.22 -14.26 -6.79
N PHE A 60 -2.07 -13.16 -6.05
CA PHE A 60 -2.58 -13.03 -4.69
C PHE A 60 -4.07 -13.34 -4.58
N LEU A 61 -4.90 -12.80 -5.48
CA LEU A 61 -6.35 -13.04 -5.48
C LEU A 61 -6.72 -14.51 -5.71
N LYS A 62 -5.90 -15.27 -6.45
CA LYS A 62 -6.11 -16.72 -6.62
C LYS A 62 -5.74 -17.51 -5.36
N GLN A 63 -4.81 -16.99 -4.55
CA GLN A 63 -4.28 -17.65 -3.35
C GLN A 63 -5.02 -17.23 -2.07
N SER A 64 -5.58 -16.02 -2.00
CA SER A 64 -6.12 -15.41 -0.78
C SER A 64 -7.50 -15.92 -0.35
N GLY A 65 -8.18 -16.71 -1.20
CA GLY A 65 -9.48 -17.28 -0.89
C GLY A 65 -10.53 -16.21 -0.55
N GLN A 66 -11.24 -16.37 0.57
CA GLN A 66 -12.29 -15.45 1.01
C GLN A 66 -11.83 -14.44 2.08
N ASP A 67 -10.54 -14.41 2.42
CA ASP A 67 -9.97 -13.50 3.43
C ASP A 67 -8.79 -12.68 2.87
N PRO A 68 -9.08 -11.59 2.12
CA PRO A 68 -8.05 -10.71 1.58
C PRO A 68 -7.23 -10.00 2.66
N CYS A 69 -7.83 -9.64 3.81
CA CYS A 69 -7.14 -8.93 4.89
C CYS A 69 -6.13 -9.84 5.59
N GLY A 70 -6.53 -11.05 6.00
CA GLY A 70 -5.61 -12.01 6.60
C GLY A 70 -4.53 -12.48 5.62
N SER A 71 -4.83 -12.55 4.33
CA SER A 71 -3.82 -12.85 3.31
C SER A 71 -2.84 -11.69 3.10
N LEU A 72 -3.32 -10.44 3.07
CA LEU A 72 -2.47 -9.26 2.99
C LEU A 72 -1.54 -9.18 4.20
N ARG A 73 -2.07 -9.48 5.38
CA ARG A 73 -1.31 -9.56 6.62
C ARG A 73 -0.11 -10.49 6.51
N LYS A 74 -0.30 -11.70 5.99
CA LYS A 74 0.81 -12.66 5.77
C LYS A 74 1.84 -12.14 4.77
N VAL A 75 1.39 -11.49 3.69
CA VAL A 75 2.32 -10.86 2.72
C VAL A 75 3.18 -9.81 3.40
N MET A 76 2.62 -8.98 4.30
CA MET A 76 3.40 -7.98 5.03
C MET A 76 4.35 -8.60 6.05
N GLU A 77 3.94 -9.67 6.74
CA GLU A 77 4.80 -10.43 7.66
C GLU A 77 5.99 -11.03 6.93
N GLU A 78 5.78 -11.63 5.76
CA GLU A 78 6.85 -12.21 4.96
C GLU A 78 7.74 -11.13 4.31
N LEU A 79 7.16 -10.04 3.80
CA LEU A 79 7.89 -8.95 3.15
C LEU A 79 8.81 -8.20 4.12
N VAL A 80 8.47 -8.19 5.41
CA VAL A 80 9.20 -7.46 6.45
C VAL A 80 9.90 -8.43 7.43
N GLY A 81 9.66 -9.74 7.32
CA GLY A 81 10.09 -10.76 8.26
C GLY A 81 11.60 -11.03 8.30
N ASP A 82 12.35 -10.53 7.32
CA ASP A 82 13.83 -10.59 7.32
C ASP A 82 14.48 -9.50 8.21
N GLY A 83 13.68 -8.66 8.87
CA GLY A 83 14.16 -7.60 9.77
C GLY A 83 14.57 -6.31 9.08
N HIS A 84 14.47 -6.20 7.76
CA HIS A 84 14.96 -5.06 6.97
C HIS A 84 13.84 -4.17 6.43
N LEU A 85 12.99 -3.64 7.33
CA LEU A 85 11.99 -2.64 6.95
C LEU A 85 12.68 -1.36 6.45
N ASN A 86 12.16 -0.80 5.37
CA ASN A 86 12.57 0.48 4.80
C ASN A 86 11.38 1.16 4.10
N TRP A 87 11.49 2.45 3.82
CA TRP A 87 10.42 3.22 3.18
C TRP A 87 10.01 2.67 1.82
N GLY A 88 10.93 2.05 1.05
CA GLY A 88 10.60 1.39 -0.22
C GLY A 88 9.66 0.19 -0.07
N ARG A 89 9.84 -0.61 0.99
CA ARG A 89 8.92 -1.70 1.35
C ARG A 89 7.58 -1.17 1.84
N VAL A 90 7.58 -0.09 2.63
CA VAL A 90 6.34 0.60 3.05
C VAL A 90 5.56 1.04 1.80
N VAL A 91 6.17 1.78 0.88
CA VAL A 91 5.51 2.19 -0.37
C VAL A 91 5.01 0.97 -1.16
N SER A 92 5.80 -0.11 -1.26
CA SER A 92 5.38 -1.32 -1.97
C SER A 92 4.12 -1.96 -1.39
N ILE A 93 3.96 -1.96 -0.06
CA ILE A 93 2.75 -2.44 0.63
C ILE A 93 1.55 -1.57 0.22
N PHE A 94 1.69 -0.25 0.26
CA PHE A 94 0.62 0.67 -0.12
C PHE A 94 0.25 0.49 -1.58
N THR A 95 1.21 0.54 -2.51
CA THR A 95 1.00 0.36 -3.95
C THR A 95 0.31 -0.97 -4.25
N PHE A 96 0.81 -2.07 -3.70
CA PHE A 96 0.18 -3.39 -3.87
C PHE A 96 -1.26 -3.41 -3.37
N THR A 97 -1.51 -2.85 -2.19
CA THR A 97 -2.85 -2.83 -1.58
C THR A 97 -3.82 -1.92 -2.36
N GLY A 98 -3.33 -0.81 -2.93
CA GLY A 98 -4.12 0.06 -3.81
C GLY A 98 -4.57 -0.63 -5.09
N VAL A 99 -3.66 -1.39 -5.73
CA VAL A 99 -4.00 -2.21 -6.90
C VAL A 99 -4.97 -3.35 -6.52
N LEU A 100 -4.77 -3.97 -5.36
CA LEU A 100 -5.66 -5.00 -4.81
C LEU A 100 -7.08 -4.46 -4.58
N ALA A 101 -7.21 -3.33 -3.88
CA ALA A 101 -8.50 -2.71 -3.58
C ALA A 101 -9.26 -2.37 -4.87
N ARG A 102 -8.57 -1.80 -5.86
CA ARG A 102 -9.15 -1.48 -7.16
C ARG A 102 -9.63 -2.71 -7.92
N GLN A 103 -8.83 -3.79 -7.97
CA GLN A 103 -9.24 -5.04 -8.64
C GLN A 103 -10.40 -5.74 -7.93
N LEU A 104 -10.43 -5.72 -6.60
CA LEU A 104 -11.56 -6.27 -5.82
C LEU A 104 -12.85 -5.52 -6.12
N LEU A 105 -12.78 -4.19 -6.22
CA LEU A 105 -13.93 -3.36 -6.60
C LEU A 105 -14.42 -3.70 -8.02
N GLU A 106 -13.51 -3.80 -9.00
CA GLU A 106 -13.84 -4.16 -10.39
C GLU A 106 -14.51 -5.54 -10.48
N GLN A 107 -14.00 -6.55 -9.76
CA GLN A 107 -14.60 -7.90 -9.73
C GLN A 107 -15.99 -7.93 -9.07
N SER A 108 -16.22 -7.09 -8.06
CA SER A 108 -17.52 -6.98 -7.39
C SER A 108 -18.59 -6.34 -8.30
N GLY A 109 -18.20 -5.42 -9.17
CA GLY A 109 -19.08 -4.76 -10.15
C GLY A 109 -19.46 -5.62 -11.36
N MET A 110 -18.75 -6.73 -11.60
CA MET A 110 -18.93 -7.60 -12.77
C MET A 110 -19.85 -8.82 -12.57
N ASN A 111 -20.45 -8.98 -11.39
CA ASN A 111 -21.39 -10.08 -11.09
C ASN A 111 -22.85 -9.57 -11.01
N PRO A 112 -23.55 -9.34 -12.13
CA PRO A 112 -24.96 -8.90 -12.13
C PRO A 112 -25.97 -10.02 -11.80
N GLY A 113 -25.51 -11.24 -11.46
CA GLY A 113 -26.37 -12.42 -11.29
C GLY A 113 -26.50 -12.97 -9.87
N LEU A 114 -25.91 -12.32 -8.86
CA LEU A 114 -25.99 -12.77 -7.46
C LEU A 114 -26.87 -11.85 -6.63
N ASP A 115 -27.80 -12.49 -5.92
CA ASP A 115 -28.79 -11.98 -4.98
C ASP A 115 -28.36 -10.66 -4.27
N PRO A 116 -29.15 -9.57 -4.36
CA PRO A 116 -28.86 -8.32 -3.62
C PRO A 116 -28.73 -8.51 -2.10
N GLY A 117 -29.24 -9.63 -1.57
CA GLY A 117 -29.20 -10.00 -0.16
C GLY A 117 -27.98 -10.79 0.29
N LYS A 118 -27.11 -11.24 -0.63
CA LYS A 118 -25.89 -11.98 -0.29
C LYS A 118 -24.64 -11.19 -0.70
N LYS A 119 -24.53 -9.95 -0.20
CA LYS A 119 -23.25 -9.23 -0.17
C LYS A 119 -22.28 -10.04 0.66
N LEU A 120 -21.35 -10.73 0.01
CA LEU A 120 -20.21 -11.36 0.64
C LEU A 120 -19.33 -10.25 1.25
N GLY A 121 -19.67 -9.71 2.42
CA GLY A 121 -18.84 -8.76 3.20
C GLY A 121 -18.38 -7.48 2.49
N GLN A 122 -18.89 -7.16 1.30
CA GLN A 122 -18.33 -6.14 0.40
C GLN A 122 -19.23 -4.90 0.34
N GLY A 123 -18.89 -3.97 1.20
CA GLY A 123 -19.21 -2.54 1.11
C GLY A 123 -17.95 -1.75 1.50
N PRO A 124 -18.03 -0.43 1.75
CA PRO A 124 -16.91 0.42 2.22
C PRO A 124 -16.05 -0.14 3.36
N GLY A 125 -16.47 -1.22 4.03
CA GLY A 125 -15.69 -1.99 4.99
C GLY A 125 -14.47 -2.76 4.45
N LEU A 126 -14.38 -3.14 3.16
CA LEU A 126 -13.19 -3.87 2.67
C LEU A 126 -11.98 -2.96 2.52
N CYS A 127 -12.14 -1.78 1.91
CA CYS A 127 -11.05 -0.79 1.82
C CYS A 127 -10.61 -0.35 3.21
N ARG A 128 -11.57 -0.15 4.12
CA ARG A 128 -11.29 0.14 5.52
C ARG A 128 -10.56 -1.02 6.20
N GLY A 129 -10.98 -2.27 6.00
CA GLY A 129 -10.32 -3.44 6.57
C GLY A 129 -8.88 -3.60 6.06
N LEU A 130 -8.63 -3.34 4.78
CA LEU A 130 -7.27 -3.32 4.23
C LEU A 130 -6.43 -2.19 4.85
N ALA A 131 -7.00 -1.00 5.04
CA ALA A 131 -6.33 0.13 5.70
C ALA A 131 -6.03 -0.16 7.18
N GLU A 132 -6.98 -0.73 7.92
CA GLU A 132 -6.81 -1.19 9.30
C GLU A 132 -5.73 -2.27 9.38
N THR A 133 -5.69 -3.21 8.43
CA THR A 133 -4.63 -4.23 8.36
C THR A 133 -3.24 -3.59 8.21
N ILE A 134 -3.10 -2.57 7.36
CA ILE A 134 -1.85 -1.80 7.22
C ILE A 134 -1.53 -1.07 8.53
N ALA A 135 -2.51 -0.41 9.15
CA ALA A 135 -2.33 0.34 10.39
C ALA A 135 -1.93 -0.54 11.57
N ASP A 136 -2.58 -1.69 11.74
CA ASP A 136 -2.25 -2.67 12.77
C ASP A 136 -0.80 -3.17 12.61
N TYR A 137 -0.40 -3.50 11.38
CA TYR A 137 0.95 -4.00 11.17
C TYR A 137 2.02 -2.91 11.26
N LEU A 138 1.91 -1.83 10.49
CA LEU A 138 2.94 -0.79 10.47
C LEU A 138 2.87 0.13 11.69
N GLY A 139 1.67 0.56 12.05
CA GLY A 139 1.43 1.56 13.08
C GLY A 139 1.40 1.04 14.52
N GLU A 140 1.16 -0.25 14.73
CA GLU A 140 1.23 -0.88 16.07
C GLU A 140 2.43 -1.83 16.20
N GLU A 141 2.60 -2.80 15.29
CA GLU A 141 3.66 -3.81 15.41
C GLU A 141 5.04 -3.33 14.95
N LYS A 142 5.10 -2.50 13.91
CA LYS A 142 6.35 -1.87 13.42
C LYS A 142 6.50 -0.42 13.85
N LYS A 143 5.78 -0.01 14.90
CA LYS A 143 5.78 1.37 15.40
C LYS A 143 7.17 1.84 15.85
N ASP A 144 7.96 0.95 16.45
CA ASP A 144 9.29 1.32 16.94
C ASP A 144 10.21 1.69 15.77
N TRP A 145 10.16 0.91 14.69
CA TRP A 145 10.88 1.23 13.45
C TRP A 145 10.39 2.56 12.86
N LEU A 146 9.07 2.80 12.80
CA LEU A 146 8.56 4.08 12.32
C LEU A 146 9.10 5.24 13.17
N LEU A 147 9.02 5.14 14.49
CA LEU A 147 9.50 6.19 15.40
C LEU A 147 11.01 6.42 15.33
N GLU A 148 11.80 5.35 15.20
CA GLU A 148 13.25 5.41 14.98
C GLU A 148 13.63 6.07 13.64
N ASN A 149 12.70 6.12 12.69
CA ASN A 149 12.86 6.73 11.36
C ASN A 149 12.03 8.01 11.22
N ASP A 150 11.88 8.79 12.30
CA ASP A 150 11.16 10.08 12.35
C ASP A 150 9.66 10.00 11.98
N GLY A 151 9.05 8.83 12.10
CA GLY A 151 7.64 8.59 11.79
C GLY A 151 7.29 8.95 10.35
N TRP A 152 6.07 9.45 10.15
CA TRP A 152 5.60 9.88 8.84
C TRP A 152 6.23 11.19 8.36
N GLU A 153 6.87 11.97 9.24
CA GLU A 153 7.72 13.10 8.84
C GLU A 153 9.00 12.60 8.14
N GLY A 154 9.61 11.52 8.65
CA GLY A 154 10.74 10.85 7.99
C GLY A 154 10.35 10.31 6.61
N PHE A 155 9.13 9.79 6.45
CA PHE A 155 8.59 9.42 5.15
C PHE A 155 8.47 10.63 4.20
N CYS A 156 7.98 11.78 4.68
CA CYS A 156 7.92 12.99 3.87
C CYS A 156 9.32 13.41 3.37
N LYS A 157 10.33 13.42 4.25
CA LYS A 157 11.73 13.71 3.88
C LYS A 157 12.27 12.72 2.84
N PHE A 158 11.99 11.43 3.02
CA PHE A 158 12.32 10.39 2.04
C PHE A 158 11.65 10.66 0.68
N SER A 159 10.36 11.02 0.68
CA SER A 159 9.60 11.30 -0.55
C SER A 159 10.09 12.54 -1.28
N GLN A 160 10.47 13.60 -0.56
CA GLN A 160 11.03 14.82 -1.13
C GLN A 160 12.41 14.52 -1.73
N SER A 161 13.26 13.81 -0.99
CA SER A 161 14.57 13.35 -1.48
C SER A 161 14.43 12.50 -2.75
N ALA A 162 13.42 11.64 -2.83
CA ALA A 162 13.11 10.86 -4.03
C ALA A 162 12.83 11.72 -5.26
N ARG A 163 12.18 12.85 -5.05
CA ARG A 163 11.76 13.78 -6.10
C ARG A 163 12.87 14.74 -6.49
N GLU A 164 13.65 15.25 -5.55
CA GLU A 164 14.77 16.17 -5.80
C GLU A 164 15.92 15.47 -6.54
N VAL A 165 16.20 14.21 -6.19
CA VAL A 165 17.15 13.33 -6.90
C VAL A 165 16.72 13.04 -8.35
N SER A 166 15.49 13.38 -8.75
CA SER A 166 15.09 13.35 -10.16
C SER A 166 15.91 14.31 -11.05
N GLN A 167 16.63 15.27 -10.46
CA GLN A 167 17.50 16.22 -11.18
C GLN A 167 18.98 15.84 -11.23
N ASP A 168 19.46 14.86 -10.44
CA ASP A 168 20.88 14.44 -10.42
C ASP A 168 21.04 12.91 -10.59
N SER A 169 21.81 12.49 -11.60
CA SER A 169 21.72 11.14 -12.20
C SER A 169 22.28 9.98 -11.36
N SER A 170 23.17 10.26 -10.39
CA SER A 170 23.87 9.22 -9.61
C SER A 170 23.10 8.77 -8.35
N MET A 171 22.39 9.70 -7.69
CA MET A 171 21.59 9.40 -6.48
C MET A 171 20.29 8.64 -6.80
N LYS A 172 19.85 8.60 -8.08
CA LYS A 172 18.70 7.82 -8.55
C LYS A 172 18.79 6.36 -8.11
N THR A 173 19.96 5.76 -8.22
CA THR A 173 20.11 4.31 -8.08
C THR A 173 19.85 3.81 -6.66
N ALA A 174 20.22 4.56 -5.62
CA ALA A 174 20.13 4.09 -4.23
C ALA A 174 18.69 4.10 -3.70
N LEU A 175 17.92 5.14 -4.03
CA LEU A 175 16.54 5.26 -3.52
C LEU A 175 15.55 4.40 -4.32
N PHE A 176 15.71 4.33 -5.64
CA PHE A 176 14.97 3.38 -6.47
C PHE A 176 15.39 1.93 -6.17
N ALA A 177 16.62 1.67 -5.70
CA ALA A 177 17.01 0.33 -5.24
C ALA A 177 16.26 -0.08 -3.96
N ALA A 178 16.10 0.82 -2.98
CA ALA A 178 15.29 0.55 -1.78
C ALA A 178 13.81 0.29 -2.12
N ALA A 179 13.25 1.07 -3.04
CA ALA A 179 11.92 0.84 -3.61
C ALA A 179 11.81 -0.50 -4.37
N GLY A 180 12.87 -0.88 -5.10
CA GLY A 180 12.97 -2.14 -5.83
C GLY A 180 13.02 -3.37 -4.92
N VAL A 181 13.57 -3.26 -3.71
CA VAL A 181 13.60 -4.36 -2.73
C VAL A 181 12.19 -4.79 -2.30
N GLY A 182 11.28 -3.84 -2.10
CA GLY A 182 9.90 -4.17 -1.75
C GLY A 182 9.17 -4.91 -2.87
N LEU A 183 9.31 -4.44 -4.12
CA LEU A 183 8.74 -5.12 -5.28
C LEU A 183 9.37 -6.49 -5.57
N ALA A 184 10.69 -6.62 -5.39
CA ALA A 184 11.39 -7.89 -5.50
C ALA A 184 10.92 -8.88 -4.43
N GLY A 185 10.74 -8.41 -3.19
CA GLY A 185 10.15 -9.19 -2.11
C GLY A 185 8.76 -9.70 -2.47
N LEU A 186 7.84 -8.82 -2.85
CA LEU A 186 6.49 -9.22 -3.29
C LEU A 186 6.52 -10.25 -4.43
N THR A 187 7.43 -10.08 -5.40
CA THR A 187 7.59 -11.02 -6.51
C THR A 187 8.08 -12.39 -6.03
N PHE A 188 9.06 -12.41 -5.14
CA PHE A 188 9.56 -13.65 -4.55
C PHE A 188 8.51 -14.39 -3.72
N LEU A 189 7.62 -13.66 -3.04
CA LEU A 189 6.57 -14.25 -2.21
C LEU A 189 5.42 -14.80 -3.05
N LEU A 190 4.93 -14.02 -4.02
CA LEU A 190 3.70 -14.34 -4.74
C LEU A 190 3.90 -15.19 -6.01
N VAL A 191 5.13 -15.37 -6.49
CA VAL A 191 5.43 -16.18 -7.70
C VAL A 191 6.00 -17.57 -7.33
N ARG A 192 5.87 -17.99 -6.07
CA ARG A 192 6.14 -19.38 -5.66
C ARG A 192 4.98 -20.31 -6.00
#